data_AF-A0A0B3BQA0-F1
#
_entry.id   AF-A0A0B3BQA0-F1
#
_cell.length_a   1.000
_cell.length_b   1.000
_cell.length_c   1.000
_cell.angle_alpha   90.00
_cell.angle_beta   90.00
_cell.angle_gamma   90.00
#
_symmetry.space_group_name_H-M   'P 1'
#
loop_
_entity.id
_entity.type
_entity.pdbx_description
1 polymer ?
#
loop_
_entity_poly.entity_id
_entity_poly.type
_entity_poly.pdbx_seq_one_letter_code
_entity_poly.pdbx_strand_id
1 'polypeptide(L)'
;MKKIRENMLYDLSNLENVLNILPDLADGKVFALLVIMTADKEIILRPIGEKYGSGIIDAIKEAAEKYPGCKMKLFEQNYDDWDRYFKHVVSREQII
;
A
#
# COMPACT_ATOMS: atom_id res chain seq x y z
N MET A 1 -20.31 -16.20 -12.66
CA MET A 1 -20.37 -15.33 -11.46
C MET A 1 -18.96 -15.09 -10.97
N LYS A 2 -18.41 -13.88 -11.16
CA LYS A 2 -17.08 -13.51 -10.66
C LYS A 2 -17.19 -13.27 -9.15
N LYS A 3 -16.46 -14.07 -8.37
CA LYS A 3 -16.27 -13.87 -6.92
C LYS A 3 -15.53 -12.53 -6.78
N ILE A 4 -16.22 -11.48 -6.32
CA ILE A 4 -15.58 -10.22 -5.95
C ILE A 4 -14.69 -10.57 -4.76
N ARG A 5 -13.36 -10.63 -4.97
CA ARG A 5 -12.41 -10.76 -3.88
C ARG A 5 -12.48 -9.44 -3.13
N GLU A 6 -12.98 -9.48 -1.91
CA GLU A 6 -12.89 -8.34 -1.00
C GLU A 6 -11.41 -8.01 -0.84
N ASN A 7 -11.01 -6.84 -1.35
CA ASN A 7 -9.67 -6.34 -1.18
C ASN A 7 -9.45 -6.07 0.31
N MET A 8 -8.53 -6.83 0.92
CA MET A 8 -8.26 -6.76 2.36
C MET A 8 -7.77 -5.36 2.72
N LEU A 9 -8.57 -4.66 3.50
CA LEU A 9 -8.31 -3.33 4.05
C LEU A 9 -8.05 -3.49 5.54
N TYR A 10 -7.02 -2.83 6.04
CA TYR A 10 -6.54 -3.03 7.40
C TYR A 10 -6.58 -1.71 8.17
N ASP A 11 -7.34 -1.72 9.25
CA ASP A 11 -7.51 -0.61 10.18
C ASP A 11 -6.34 -0.58 11.20
N LEU A 12 -5.71 0.59 11.36
CA LEU A 12 -4.62 0.85 12.30
C LEU A 12 -5.06 0.88 13.78
N SER A 13 -6.36 0.88 14.08
CA SER A 13 -6.86 0.75 15.46
C SER A 13 -6.48 -0.61 16.10
N ASN A 14 -6.12 -1.59 15.27
CA ASN A 14 -5.66 -2.90 15.67
C ASN A 14 -4.21 -3.14 15.20
N LEU A 15 -3.27 -3.08 16.16
CA LEU A 15 -1.83 -3.24 15.90
C LEU A 15 -1.49 -4.57 15.18
N GLU A 16 -2.25 -5.64 15.41
CA GLU A 16 -2.05 -6.93 14.75
C GLU A 16 -2.28 -6.84 13.23
N ASN A 17 -3.24 -6.03 12.78
CA ASN A 17 -3.51 -5.81 11.35
C ASN A 17 -2.36 -5.10 10.64
N VAL A 18 -1.71 -4.15 11.34
CA VAL A 18 -0.54 -3.44 10.82
C VAL A 18 0.63 -4.41 10.67
N LEU A 19 0.88 -5.20 11.71
CA LEU A 19 1.95 -6.19 11.72
C LEU A 19 1.78 -7.27 10.63
N ASN A 20 0.56 -7.53 10.18
CA ASN A 20 0.29 -8.47 9.09
C ASN A 20 0.60 -7.89 7.69
N ILE A 21 0.53 -6.57 7.50
CA ILE A 21 0.82 -5.93 6.21
C ILE A 21 2.31 -5.68 6.02
N LEU A 22 3.03 -5.31 7.08
CA LEU A 22 4.43 -4.90 6.98
C LEU A 22 5.31 -5.96 6.28
N PRO A 23 5.16 -7.27 6.54
CA PRO A 23 5.88 -8.31 5.80
C PRO A 23 5.53 -8.34 4.31
N ASP A 24 4.28 -8.05 3.94
CA ASP A 24 3.86 -8.04 2.53
C ASP A 24 4.46 -6.85 1.77
N LEU A 25 4.76 -5.74 2.44
CA LEU A 25 5.48 -4.61 1.82
C LEU A 25 6.94 -4.95 1.50
N ALA A 26 7.48 -6.02 2.10
CA ALA A 26 8.81 -6.53 1.77
C ALA A 26 8.79 -7.47 0.53
N ASP A 27 7.62 -7.78 -0.03
CA ASP A 27 7.54 -8.45 -1.32
C ASP A 27 7.77 -7.42 -2.44
N GLY A 28 8.83 -7.59 -3.23
CA GLY A 28 9.15 -6.71 -4.36
C GLY A 28 8.08 -6.65 -5.47
N LYS A 29 7.01 -7.45 -5.39
CA LYS A 29 5.83 -7.34 -6.26
C LYS A 29 4.77 -6.36 -5.72
N VAL A 30 4.87 -5.96 -4.45
CA VAL A 30 4.09 -4.88 -3.85
C VAL A 30 4.88 -3.59 -4.02
N PHE A 31 4.48 -2.79 -5.00
CA PHE A 31 5.25 -1.64 -5.46
C PHE A 31 4.72 -0.30 -4.94
N ALA A 32 3.54 -0.29 -4.30
CA ALA A 32 3.00 0.91 -3.70
C ALA A 32 2.14 0.63 -2.45
N LEU A 33 1.96 1.66 -1.63
CA LEU A 33 1.10 1.69 -0.46
C LEU A 33 0.23 2.94 -0.51
N LEU A 34 -1.09 2.74 -0.52
CA LEU A 34 -2.07 3.81 -0.35
C LEU A 34 -2.46 3.90 1.13
N VAL A 35 -2.18 5.06 1.74
CA VAL A 35 -2.61 5.40 3.09
C VAL A 35 -3.89 6.22 2.99
N ILE A 36 -4.95 5.76 3.63
CA ILE A 36 -6.28 6.37 3.60
C ILE A 36 -6.60 6.83 5.01
N MET A 37 -6.88 8.11 5.19
CA MET A 37 -7.42 8.66 6.43
C MET A 37 -8.91 8.93 6.24
N THR A 38 -9.75 8.21 6.96
CA THR A 38 -11.20 8.32 6.89
C THR A 38 -11.70 9.61 7.56
N ALA A 39 -12.99 9.94 7.40
CA ALA A 39 -13.58 11.16 7.96
C ALA A 39 -13.56 11.18 9.50
N ASP A 40 -13.72 10.00 10.10
CA ASP A 40 -13.62 9.67 11.52
C ASP A 40 -12.17 9.51 12.03
N LYS A 41 -11.17 9.83 11.21
CA LYS A 41 -9.73 9.84 11.55
C LYS A 41 -9.11 8.46 11.74
N GLU A 42 -9.78 7.40 11.31
CA GLU A 42 -9.15 6.09 11.20
C GLU A 42 -8.15 6.10 10.03
N ILE A 43 -7.08 5.31 10.17
CA ILE A 43 -6.08 5.16 9.13
C ILE A 43 -6.15 3.74 8.62
N ILE A 44 -6.19 3.62 7.30
CA ILE A 44 -6.28 2.35 6.59
C ILE A 44 -5.11 2.25 5.64
N LEU A 45 -4.41 1.12 5.69
CA LEU A 45 -3.30 0.81 4.81
C LEU A 45 -3.76 -0.15 3.71
N ARG A 46 -3.50 0.23 2.46
CA ARG A 46 -3.84 -0.55 1.28
C ARG A 46 -2.59 -0.76 0.42
N PRO A 47 -1.87 -1.88 0.58
CA PRO A 47 -0.78 -2.26 -0.32
C PRO A 47 -1.29 -2.41 -1.75
N ILE A 48 -0.44 -2.22 -2.75
CA ILE A 48 -0.77 -2.32 -4.18
C ILE A 48 0.30 -3.18 -4.84
N GLY A 49 -0.14 -4.19 -5.59
CA GLY A 49 0.69 -5.21 -6.20
C GLY A 49 0.32 -6.62 -5.78
N GLU A 50 0.74 -7.60 -6.56
CA GLU A 50 0.54 -9.03 -6.26
C GLU A 50 -0.91 -9.42 -5.89
N LYS A 51 -1.14 -10.05 -4.73
CA LYS A 51 -2.47 -10.49 -4.26
C LYS A 51 -3.46 -9.34 -4.02
N TYR A 52 -2.95 -8.11 -3.93
CA TYR A 52 -3.69 -6.88 -3.65
C TYR A 52 -4.19 -6.15 -4.92
N GLY A 53 -3.82 -6.64 -6.10
CA GLY A 53 -4.13 -5.99 -7.38
C GLY A 53 -3.19 -4.83 -7.68
N SER A 54 -2.91 -4.61 -8.98
CA SER A 54 -1.89 -3.66 -9.46
C SER A 54 -2.45 -2.31 -9.94
N GLY A 55 -3.77 -2.12 -9.91
CA GLY A 55 -4.40 -0.87 -10.36
C GLY A 55 -4.39 0.20 -9.29
N ILE A 56 -3.47 1.18 -9.36
CA ILE A 56 -3.46 2.33 -8.43
C ILE A 56 -4.78 3.11 -8.52
N ILE A 57 -5.24 3.42 -9.74
CA ILE A 57 -6.48 4.17 -9.96
C ILE A 57 -7.68 3.41 -9.39
N ASP A 58 -7.72 2.09 -9.55
CA ASP A 58 -8.81 1.26 -9.03
C ASP A 58 -8.79 1.25 -7.50
N ALA A 59 -7.61 1.12 -6.87
CA ALA A 59 -7.48 1.22 -5.41
C ALA A 59 -7.94 2.57 -4.86
N ILE A 60 -7.63 3.67 -5.56
CA ILE A 60 -8.09 5.02 -5.19
C ILE A 60 -9.62 5.14 -5.32
N LYS A 61 -10.20 4.63 -6.42
CA LYS A 61 -11.66 4.64 -6.61
C LYS A 61 -12.38 3.83 -5.54
N GLU A 62 -11.91 2.61 -5.27
CA GLU A 62 -12.44 1.77 -4.21
C GLU A 62 -12.40 2.48 -2.85
N ALA A 63 -11.30 3.16 -2.53
CA ALA A 63 -11.17 3.92 -1.29
C ALA A 63 -12.14 5.12 -1.25
N ALA A 64 -12.30 5.86 -2.34
CA ALA A 64 -13.20 7.00 -2.42
C ALA A 64 -14.67 6.59 -2.28
N GLU A 65 -15.05 5.46 -2.89
CA GLU A 65 -16.40 4.90 -2.81
C GLU A 65 -16.69 4.34 -1.41
N LYS A 66 -15.75 3.59 -0.84
CA LYS A 66 -15.93 2.91 0.44
C LYS A 66 -15.83 3.86 1.65
N TYR A 67 -15.01 4.91 1.54
CA TYR A 67 -14.78 5.87 2.62
C TYR A 67 -15.05 7.31 2.15
N PRO A 68 -16.33 7.72 2.04
CA PRO A 68 -16.69 9.06 1.59
C PRO A 68 -16.02 10.16 2.42
N GLY A 69 -15.39 11.13 1.75
CA GLY A 69 -14.69 12.24 2.41
C GLY A 69 -13.30 11.91 2.99
N CYS A 70 -12.77 10.71 2.72
CA CYS A 70 -11.42 10.36 3.13
C CYS A 70 -10.36 11.23 2.44
N LYS A 71 -9.18 11.30 3.08
CA LYS A 71 -7.96 11.86 2.50
C LYS A 71 -7.00 10.71 2.20
N MET A 72 -6.22 10.82 1.14
CA MET A 72 -5.34 9.74 0.72
C MET A 72 -3.91 10.24 0.49
N LYS A 73 -2.93 9.38 0.75
CA LYS A 73 -1.52 9.58 0.40
C LYS A 73 -0.97 8.31 -0.23
N LEU A 74 -0.39 8.43 -1.41
CA LEU A 74 0.24 7.32 -2.12
C LEU A 74 1.75 7.34 -1.86
N PHE A 75 2.32 6.19 -1.53
CA PHE A 75 3.74 5.93 -1.53
C PHE A 75 4.02 4.88 -2.59
N GLU A 76 4.71 5.25 -3.66
CA GLU A 76 5.10 4.36 -4.74
C GLU A 76 6.61 4.19 -4.71
N GLN A 77 7.11 2.99 -4.97
CA GLN A 77 8.54 2.77 -5.17
C GLN A 77 9.00 3.63 -6.35
N ASN A 78 9.95 4.52 -6.10
CA ASN A 78 10.54 5.33 -7.15
C ASN A 78 11.77 4.61 -7.71
N TYR A 79 11.76 4.37 -9.03
CA TYR A 79 12.89 3.76 -9.74
C TYR A 79 14.22 4.52 -9.53
N ASP A 80 14.16 5.83 -9.28
CA ASP A 80 15.34 6.67 -9.08
C ASP A 80 15.94 6.56 -7.66
N ASP A 81 15.25 5.93 -6.70
CA ASP A 81 15.70 5.89 -5.31
C ASP A 81 17.05 5.18 -5.18
N TRP A 82 17.29 4.13 -5.98
CA TRP A 82 18.59 3.44 -6.06
C TRP A 82 19.72 4.43 -6.32
N ASP A 83 19.60 5.20 -7.40
CA ASP A 83 20.64 6.11 -7.85
C ASP A 83 20.81 7.29 -6.92
N ARG A 84 19.73 7.73 -6.28
CA ARG A 84 19.73 8.92 -5.45
C ARG A 84 20.19 8.67 -4.02
N TYR A 85 19.83 7.53 -3.44
CA TYR A 85 19.98 7.29 -2.00
C TYR A 85 20.80 6.06 -1.65
N PHE A 86 20.77 5.01 -2.47
CA PHE A 86 21.29 3.70 -2.04
C PHE A 86 22.62 3.28 -2.66
N LYS A 87 22.90 3.64 -3.93
CA LYS A 87 24.02 3.08 -4.71
C LYS A 87 25.42 3.26 -4.12
N HIS A 88 25.58 4.19 -3.20
CA HIS A 88 26.86 4.50 -2.54
C HIS A 88 26.95 3.97 -1.10
N VAL A 89 25.89 3.32 -0.60
CA VAL A 89 25.75 2.91 0.80
C VAL A 89 25.61 1.40 0.93
N VAL A 90 24.81 0.76 0.07
CA VAL A 90 24.55 -0.69 0.08
C VAL A 90 24.60 -1.26 -1.32
N SER A 91 24.78 -2.58 -1.44
CA SER A 91 24.70 -3.25 -2.74
C SER A 91 23.25 -3.34 -3.21
N ARG A 92 23.06 -3.53 -4.52
CA ARG A 92 21.71 -3.56 -5.11
C ARG A 92 20.89 -4.75 -4.61
N GLU A 93 21.55 -5.84 -4.25
CA GLU A 93 20.94 -7.05 -3.71
C GLU A 93 20.39 -6.89 -2.29
N GLN A 94 20.76 -5.81 -1.59
CA GLN A 94 20.28 -5.52 -0.23
C GLN A 94 19.01 -4.65 -0.20
N ILE A 95 18.44 -4.34 -1.36
CA ILE A 95 17.29 -3.44 -1.50
C ILE A 95 16.10 -4.24 -2.02
N ILE A 96 14.93 -3.91 -1.48
CA ILE A 96 13.63 -4.47 -1.83
C ILE A 96 12.83 -3.40 -2.58
#